data_AF-A0A0G4KUN1-F1
#
_entry.id   AF-A0A0G4KUN1-F1
#
_cell.length_a   1.000
_cell.length_b   1.000
_cell.length_c   1.000
_cell.angle_alpha   90.00
_cell.angle_beta   90.00
_cell.angle_gamma   90.00
#
_symmetry.space_group_name_H-M   'P 1'
#
loop_
_entity.id
_entity.type
_entity.pdbx_description
1 polymer ?
#
loop_
_entity_poly.entity_id
_entity_poly.type
_entity_poly.pdbx_seq_one_letter_code
_entity_poly.pdbx_strand_id
1 'polypeptide(L)'
;MFFDRGNHYEFLSLVQELAAPGELQHPQTFDFNFKNVEKQYESYNGINVKLRYFTRVTVSRRMADVIREKDIWVYSYRIPPEMNSSIKMDVGIEDCLHIEFEYSKSKYHLKDVIVGRIYFLLVRLKIKHMELSIIRRETTGAAPNQYNESETLVRFE
;
A
#
# COMPACT_ATOMS: atom_id res chain seq x y z
N MET A 1 13.03 -2.63 -4.72
CA MET A 1 12.57 -3.97 -4.25
C MET A 1 13.50 -4.39 -3.12
N PHE A 2 13.05 -5.14 -2.11
CA PHE A 2 13.96 -5.59 -1.03
C PHE A 2 15.11 -6.48 -1.54
N PHE A 3 14.99 -7.05 -2.75
CA PHE A 3 16.03 -7.76 -3.49
C PHE A 3 17.04 -6.85 -4.21
N ASP A 4 16.77 -5.54 -4.28
CA ASP A 4 17.63 -4.53 -4.91
C ASP A 4 17.75 -3.30 -3.99
N ARG A 5 18.27 -3.51 -2.77
CA ARG A 5 18.35 -2.47 -1.73
C ARG A 5 19.23 -1.28 -2.12
N GLY A 6 20.12 -1.44 -3.10
CA GLY A 6 21.02 -0.39 -3.58
C GLY A 6 20.42 0.49 -4.67
N ASN A 7 19.33 0.05 -5.31
CA ASN A 7 18.74 0.74 -6.45
C ASN A 7 17.42 1.41 -6.03
N HIS A 8 17.54 2.67 -5.65
CA HIS A 8 16.39 3.50 -5.32
C HIS A 8 15.83 4.10 -6.61
N TYR A 9 14.53 3.89 -6.84
CA TYR A 9 13.82 4.59 -7.89
C TYR A 9 13.19 5.86 -7.31
N GLU A 10 13.78 7.02 -7.63
CA GLU A 10 13.22 8.32 -7.28
C GLU A 10 12.16 8.73 -8.31
N PHE A 11 10.89 8.71 -7.91
CA PHE A 11 9.76 9.15 -8.76
C PHE A 11 9.41 10.64 -8.57
N LEU A 12 9.96 11.28 -7.54
CA LEU A 12 9.81 12.71 -7.25
C LEU A 12 11.08 13.20 -6.55
N SER A 13 11.71 14.24 -7.10
CA SER A 13 12.89 14.88 -6.52
C SER A 13 12.80 16.38 -6.71
N LEU A 14 12.86 17.14 -5.61
CA LEU A 14 12.85 18.61 -5.60
C LEU A 14 14.00 19.09 -4.73
N VAL A 15 14.74 20.07 -5.22
CA VAL A 15 15.95 20.58 -4.55
C VAL A 15 15.84 22.10 -4.41
N GLN A 16 16.17 22.59 -3.22
CA GLN A 16 16.31 24.02 -2.93
C GLN A 16 17.67 24.22 -2.26
N GLU A 17 18.53 25.04 -2.84
CA GLU A 17 19.79 25.45 -2.23
C GLU A 17 19.50 26.46 -1.10
N LEU A 18 20.08 26.23 0.09
CA LEU A 18 19.83 27.04 1.28
C LEU A 18 20.96 28.02 1.60
N ALA A 19 22.20 27.68 1.21
CA ALA A 19 23.38 28.50 1.40
C ALA A 19 24.45 28.12 0.37
N ALA A 20 25.19 29.11 -0.11
CA ALA A 20 26.40 28.90 -0.90
C ALA A 20 27.54 28.32 -0.03
N PRO A 21 28.63 27.77 -0.62
CA PRO A 21 29.78 27.29 0.13
C PRO A 21 30.36 28.35 1.08
N GLY A 22 30.59 27.98 2.34
CA GLY A 22 31.08 28.90 3.37
C GLY A 22 31.28 28.24 4.72
N GLU A 23 31.39 29.07 5.76
CA GLU A 23 31.57 28.64 7.15
C GLU A 23 30.33 28.92 8.00
N LEU A 24 29.99 28.00 8.90
CA LEU A 24 28.96 28.19 9.92
C LEU A 24 29.62 28.25 11.29
N GLN A 25 29.71 29.45 11.88
CA GLN A 25 30.33 29.67 13.20
C GLN A 25 29.32 29.65 14.35
N HIS A 26 28.04 29.90 14.05
CA HIS A 26 26.95 29.96 15.01
C HIS A 26 25.71 29.22 14.49
N PRO A 27 24.76 28.82 15.37
CA PRO A 27 23.50 28.23 14.94
C PRO A 27 22.75 29.16 13.97
N GLN A 28 22.26 28.58 12.87
CA GLN A 28 21.53 29.30 11.84
C GLN A 28 20.29 28.51 11.43
N THR A 29 19.26 29.23 10.99
CA THR A 29 18.01 28.66 10.47
C THR A 29 17.82 29.10 9.02
N PHE A 30 17.35 28.19 8.18
CA PHE A 30 17.10 28.44 6.76
C PHE A 30 15.67 28.03 6.43
N ASP A 31 14.90 28.96 5.87
CA ASP A 31 13.55 28.69 5.41
C ASP A 31 13.57 28.02 4.03
N PHE A 32 12.65 27.07 3.82
CA PHE A 32 12.47 26.41 2.54
C PHE A 32 10.98 26.24 2.23
N ASN A 33 10.63 26.24 0.95
CA ASN A 33 9.24 26.06 0.53
C ASN A 33 9.17 25.42 -0.86
N PHE A 34 8.64 24.20 -0.91
CA PHE A 34 8.29 23.52 -2.15
C PHE A 34 6.81 23.76 -2.46
N LYS A 35 6.53 24.58 -3.48
CA LYS A 35 5.15 24.88 -3.91
C LYS A 35 4.61 23.73 -4.78
N ASN A 36 3.32 23.44 -4.64
CA ASN A 36 2.56 22.54 -5.51
C ASN A 36 3.19 21.14 -5.70
N VAL A 37 3.74 20.56 -4.63
CA VAL A 37 4.39 19.24 -4.68
C VAL A 37 3.38 18.13 -4.96
N GLU A 38 3.46 17.55 -6.15
CA GLU A 38 2.64 16.41 -6.59
C GLU A 38 3.03 15.12 -5.86
N LYS A 39 2.14 14.62 -5.00
CA LYS A 39 2.34 13.37 -4.27
C LYS A 39 1.33 12.34 -4.78
N GLN A 40 1.66 11.76 -5.94
CA GLN A 40 0.72 10.94 -6.72
C GLN A 40 0.36 9.60 -6.03
N TYR A 41 1.20 9.10 -5.13
CA TYR A 41 1.05 7.79 -4.52
C TYR A 41 0.91 7.88 -3.00
N GLU A 42 0.06 7.02 -2.43
CA GLU A 42 -0.02 6.83 -0.98
C GLU A 42 1.26 6.13 -0.48
N SER A 43 1.73 6.54 0.70
CA SER A 43 2.87 5.89 1.36
C SER A 43 2.54 4.44 1.70
N TYR A 44 3.50 3.55 1.49
CA TYR A 44 3.30 2.12 1.69
C TYR A 44 4.56 1.47 2.26
N ASN A 45 4.38 0.64 3.29
CA ASN A 45 5.46 -0.15 3.89
C ASN A 45 5.07 -1.62 3.85
N GLY A 46 5.51 -2.30 2.79
CA GLY A 46 5.19 -3.68 2.48
C GLY A 46 6.27 -4.68 2.86
N ILE A 47 6.16 -5.88 2.29
CA ILE A 47 7.10 -6.99 2.51
C ILE A 47 8.31 -6.83 1.58
N ASN A 48 8.06 -6.70 0.27
CA ASN A 48 9.04 -6.62 -0.79
C ASN A 48 9.23 -5.21 -1.38
N VAL A 49 8.38 -4.26 -0.97
CA VAL A 49 8.44 -2.86 -1.44
C VAL A 49 8.15 -1.85 -0.34
N LYS A 50 8.86 -0.71 -0.38
CA LYS A 50 8.61 0.46 0.46
C LYS A 50 8.50 1.69 -0.44
N LEU A 51 7.40 2.43 -0.32
CA LEU A 51 7.16 3.72 -0.94
C LEU A 51 7.10 4.77 0.17
N ARG A 52 8.09 5.67 0.20
CA ARG A 52 8.20 6.71 1.23
C ARG A 52 8.47 8.07 0.60
N TYR A 53 8.01 9.11 1.30
CA TYR A 53 8.36 10.50 1.04
C TYR A 53 9.17 11.01 2.24
N PHE A 54 10.19 11.82 1.99
CA PHE A 54 11.00 12.42 3.04
C PHE A 54 11.61 13.73 2.59
N THR A 55 11.93 14.60 3.54
CA THR A 55 12.83 15.74 3.31
C THR A 55 14.24 15.33 3.70
N ARG A 56 15.22 15.60 2.83
CA ARG A 56 16.64 15.36 3.10
C ARG A 56 17.39 16.68 3.08
N VAL A 57 18.04 17.00 4.20
CA VAL A 57 18.98 18.13 4.30
C VAL A 57 20.39 17.58 4.22
N THR A 58 21.19 18.14 3.33
CA THR A 58 22.60 17.78 3.15
C THR A 58 23.48 19.00 3.35
N VAL A 59 24.37 18.95 4.34
CA VAL A 59 25.47 19.91 4.47
C VAL A 59 26.69 19.28 3.82
N SER A 60 27.04 19.78 2.63
CA SER A 60 28.19 19.26 1.88
C SER A 60 29.50 19.68 2.53
N ARG A 61 30.44 18.73 2.69
CA ARG A 61 31.76 18.98 3.29
C ARG A 61 32.85 18.30 2.47
N ARG A 62 34.11 18.75 2.62
CA ARG A 62 35.27 18.16 1.94
C ARG A 62 35.48 16.67 2.24
N MET A 63 35.09 16.21 3.42
CA MET A 63 35.18 14.81 3.83
C MET A 63 33.84 14.10 3.64
N ALA A 64 33.09 13.89 4.73
CA ALA A 64 31.78 13.25 4.70
C ALA A 64 30.68 14.30 4.87
N ASP A 65 29.66 14.27 4.03
CA ASP A 65 28.50 15.12 4.15
C ASP A 65 27.74 14.85 5.46
N VAL A 66 27.09 15.88 6.02
CA VAL A 66 26.12 15.70 7.10
C VAL A 66 24.74 15.61 6.48
N ILE A 67 24.10 14.44 6.59
CA ILE A 67 22.79 14.18 5.99
C ILE A 67 21.78 13.96 7.10
N ARG A 68 20.63 14.64 7.01
CA ARG A 68 19.48 14.42 7.89
C ARG A 68 18.21 14.20 7.06
N GLU A 69 17.56 13.07 7.29
CA GLU A 69 16.25 12.76 6.71
C GLU A 69 15.13 12.93 7.73
N LYS A 70 13.96 13.34 7.24
CA LYS A 70 12.71 13.34 8.00
C LYS A 70 11.59 12.79 7.12
N ASP A 71 11.03 11.66 7.53
CA ASP A 71 9.92 11.00 6.85
C ASP A 71 8.60 11.79 6.94
N ILE A 72 7.81 11.69 5.88
CA ILE A 72 6.46 12.22 5.77
C ILE A 72 5.55 11.11 5.25
N TRP A 73 4.39 10.93 5.89
CA TRP A 73 3.37 10.02 5.41
C TRP A 73 2.39 10.75 4.50
N VAL A 74 2.13 10.18 3.33
CA VAL A 74 1.17 10.69 2.33
C VAL A 74 -0.01 9.74 2.26
N TYR A 75 -1.23 10.27 2.38
CA TYR A 75 -2.48 9.55 2.14
C TYR A 75 -3.08 9.97 0.78
N SER A 76 -3.70 9.02 0.09
CA SER A 76 -4.47 9.25 -1.13
C SER A 76 -5.96 9.09 -0.82
N TYR A 77 -6.70 10.21 -0.91
CA TYR A 77 -8.14 10.18 -0.74
C TYR A 77 -8.81 9.80 -2.05
N ARG A 78 -9.73 8.84 -2.00
CA ARG A 78 -10.63 8.54 -3.12
C ARG A 78 -12.05 8.84 -2.71
N ILE A 79 -12.76 9.53 -3.59
CA ILE A 79 -14.21 9.74 -3.46
C ILE A 79 -14.87 8.36 -3.61
N PRO A 80 -15.91 8.05 -2.81
CA PRO A 80 -16.68 6.84 -2.99
C PRO A 80 -17.13 6.69 -4.46
N PRO A 81 -17.05 5.47 -5.02
CA PRO A 81 -17.48 5.25 -6.40
C PRO A 81 -18.98 5.54 -6.52
N GLU A 82 -19.41 6.16 -7.62
CA GLU A 82 -20.83 6.44 -7.90
C GLU A 82 -21.66 5.15 -7.96
N MET A 83 -21.05 4.06 -8.43
CA MET A 83 -21.65 2.72 -8.46
C MET A 83 -20.79 1.73 -7.69
N ASN A 84 -21.43 0.96 -6.81
CA ASN A 84 -20.81 -0.10 -6.03
C ASN A 84 -21.75 -1.32 -6.02
N SER A 85 -21.62 -2.17 -7.02
CA SER A 85 -22.47 -3.35 -7.18
C SER A 85 -22.14 -4.41 -6.13
N SER A 86 -23.13 -5.24 -5.83
CA SER A 86 -22.95 -6.47 -5.08
C SER A 86 -22.07 -7.46 -5.85
N ILE A 87 -21.36 -8.31 -5.12
CA ILE A 87 -20.59 -9.43 -5.66
C ILE A 87 -21.36 -10.71 -5.35
N LYS A 88 -21.52 -11.57 -6.35
CA LYS A 88 -21.97 -12.95 -6.18
C LYS A 88 -20.85 -13.89 -6.59
N MET A 89 -20.56 -14.86 -5.73
CA MET A 89 -19.57 -15.89 -5.97
C MET A 89 -20.23 -17.25 -5.80
N ASP A 90 -20.11 -18.09 -6.80
CA ASP A 90 -20.65 -19.45 -6.81
C ASP A 90 -19.49 -20.44 -6.65
N VAL A 91 -19.62 -21.35 -5.70
CA VAL A 91 -18.67 -22.42 -5.46
C VAL A 91 -19.42 -23.74 -5.32
N GLY A 92 -19.04 -24.73 -6.12
CA GLY A 92 -19.71 -26.02 -6.07
C GLY A 92 -18.94 -27.17 -6.71
N ILE A 93 -19.43 -28.36 -6.41
CA ILE A 93 -19.09 -29.63 -7.05
C ILE A 93 -20.42 -30.19 -7.55
N GLU A 94 -20.46 -30.53 -8.84
CA GLU A 94 -21.66 -31.06 -9.51
C GLU A 94 -22.29 -32.21 -8.69
N ASP A 95 -23.62 -32.17 -8.57
CA ASP A 95 -24.44 -33.12 -7.82
C ASP A 95 -24.11 -33.33 -6.33
N CYS A 96 -23.15 -32.59 -5.77
CA CYS A 96 -22.65 -32.82 -4.41
C CYS A 96 -22.80 -31.62 -3.48
N LEU A 97 -22.34 -30.44 -3.92
CA LEU A 97 -22.29 -29.24 -3.09
C LEU A 97 -22.46 -28.01 -3.98
N HIS A 98 -23.33 -27.09 -3.60
CA HIS A 98 -23.51 -25.83 -4.29
C HIS A 98 -23.80 -24.74 -3.26
N ILE A 99 -22.86 -23.79 -3.11
CA ILE A 99 -22.92 -22.69 -2.17
C ILE A 99 -22.71 -21.38 -2.92
N GLU A 100 -23.63 -20.42 -2.73
CA GLU A 100 -23.49 -19.05 -3.24
C GLU A 100 -23.14 -18.10 -2.09
N PHE A 101 -22.15 -17.24 -2.31
CA PHE A 101 -21.80 -16.12 -1.44
C PHE A 101 -22.24 -14.82 -2.11
N GLU A 102 -22.97 -13.99 -1.38
CA GLU A 102 -23.38 -12.67 -1.84
C GLU A 102 -22.84 -11.60 -0.90
N TYR A 103 -22.10 -10.62 -1.43
CA TYR A 103 -21.62 -9.45 -0.69
C TYR A 103 -22.27 -8.19 -1.23
N SER A 104 -22.64 -7.27 -0.33
CA SER A 104 -23.37 -6.04 -0.66
C SER A 104 -22.61 -5.06 -1.55
N LYS A 105 -21.27 -5.05 -1.49
CA LYS A 105 -20.40 -4.11 -2.20
C LYS A 105 -19.18 -4.84 -2.79
N SER A 106 -18.61 -4.27 -3.84
CA SER A 106 -17.33 -4.68 -4.43
C SER A 106 -16.14 -3.85 -3.95
N LYS A 107 -16.40 -2.66 -3.41
CA LYS A 107 -15.39 -1.72 -2.90
C LYS A 107 -15.77 -1.29 -1.49
N TYR A 108 -14.81 -1.29 -0.58
CA TYR A 108 -15.00 -0.94 0.84
C TYR A 108 -13.99 0.14 1.25
N HIS A 109 -14.40 1.07 2.10
CA HIS A 109 -13.47 1.97 2.78
C HIS A 109 -12.79 1.24 3.95
N LEU A 110 -11.67 1.77 4.46
CA LEU A 110 -10.85 1.11 5.50
C LEU A 110 -11.56 0.89 6.85
N LYS A 111 -12.74 1.48 7.04
CA LYS A 111 -13.57 1.38 8.25
C LYS A 111 -14.98 0.88 7.94
N ASP A 112 -15.19 0.31 6.76
CA ASP A 112 -16.50 -0.16 6.30
C ASP A 112 -16.79 -1.52 6.92
N VAL A 113 -18.02 -1.99 6.71
CA VAL A 113 -18.48 -3.31 7.12
C VAL A 113 -18.81 -4.13 5.89
N ILE A 114 -18.26 -5.36 5.83
CA ILE A 114 -18.62 -6.33 4.80
C ILE A 114 -19.94 -6.99 5.22
N VAL A 115 -21.03 -6.61 4.57
CA VAL A 115 -22.34 -7.24 4.75
C VAL A 115 -22.56 -8.24 3.61
N GLY A 116 -22.91 -9.47 3.95
CA GLY A 116 -23.14 -10.53 2.98
C GLY A 116 -24.04 -11.66 3.49
N ARG A 117 -24.30 -12.63 2.63
CA ARG A 117 -25.15 -13.81 2.85
C ARG A 117 -24.52 -15.03 2.20
N ILE A 118 -24.75 -16.20 2.81
CA ILE A 118 -24.31 -17.49 2.28
C ILE A 118 -25.56 -18.33 2.04
N TYR A 119 -25.76 -18.77 0.80
CA TYR A 119 -26.89 -19.60 0.39
C TYR A 119 -26.41 -21.02 0.12
N PHE A 120 -26.98 -21.99 0.83
CA PHE A 120 -26.73 -23.41 0.61
C PHE A 120 -27.78 -23.95 -0.36
N LEU A 121 -27.43 -24.07 -1.64
CA LEU A 121 -28.34 -24.48 -2.71
C LEU A 121 -28.44 -26.01 -2.82
N LEU A 122 -27.31 -26.71 -2.70
CA LEU A 122 -27.23 -28.17 -2.67
C LEU A 122 -26.21 -28.60 -1.63
N VAL A 123 -26.60 -29.51 -0.72
CA VAL A 123 -25.69 -30.06 0.30
C VAL A 123 -25.91 -31.57 0.42
N ARG A 124 -25.14 -32.35 -0.34
CA ARG A 124 -25.07 -33.81 -0.23
C ARG A 124 -23.80 -34.31 0.48
N LEU A 125 -22.89 -33.41 0.83
CA LEU A 125 -21.69 -33.69 1.60
C LEU A 125 -21.79 -33.08 3.01
N LYS A 126 -21.23 -33.77 4.01
CA LYS A 126 -21.11 -33.21 5.37
C LYS A 126 -20.03 -32.14 5.37
N ILE A 127 -20.42 -30.88 5.60
CA ILE A 127 -19.49 -29.76 5.73
C ILE A 127 -18.84 -29.84 7.12
N LYS A 128 -17.52 -30.00 7.17
CA LYS A 128 -16.76 -30.05 8.43
C LYS A 128 -16.46 -28.65 8.97
N HIS A 129 -16.10 -27.73 8.09
CA HIS A 129 -15.64 -26.38 8.43
C HIS A 129 -15.82 -25.46 7.23
N MET A 130 -16.13 -24.19 7.47
CA MET A 130 -16.21 -23.13 6.47
C MET A 130 -15.72 -21.85 7.14
N GLU A 131 -14.86 -21.08 6.48
CA GLU A 131 -14.38 -19.79 6.97
C GLU A 131 -14.34 -18.77 5.82
N LEU A 132 -14.44 -17.49 6.17
CA LEU A 132 -14.20 -16.36 5.30
C LEU A 132 -12.87 -15.70 5.68
N SER A 133 -12.01 -15.43 4.69
CA SER A 133 -10.71 -14.80 4.92
C SER A 133 -10.55 -13.51 4.13
N ILE A 134 -9.96 -12.47 4.74
CA ILE A 134 -9.43 -11.32 4.00
C ILE A 134 -7.94 -11.56 3.78
N ILE A 135 -7.53 -11.63 2.52
CA ILE A 135 -6.16 -11.91 2.12
C ILE A 135 -5.59 -10.68 1.42
N ARG A 136 -4.47 -10.16 1.94
CA ARG A 136 -3.67 -9.15 1.26
C ARG A 136 -2.67 -9.85 0.35
N ARG A 137 -2.67 -9.49 -0.94
CA ARG A 137 -1.65 -9.93 -1.89
C ARG A 137 -0.78 -8.73 -2.30
N GLU A 138 0.52 -8.84 -2.10
CA GLU A 138 1.51 -7.86 -2.55
C GLU A 138 2.28 -8.42 -3.74
N THR A 139 2.16 -7.77 -4.89
CA THR A 139 2.88 -8.12 -6.11
C THR A 139 3.96 -7.08 -6.39
N THR A 140 5.22 -7.51 -6.48
CA THR A 140 6.37 -6.63 -6.73
C THR A 140 7.14 -7.12 -7.95
N GLY A 141 7.66 -6.19 -8.75
CA GLY A 141 8.45 -6.51 -9.94
C GLY A 141 7.64 -6.55 -11.24
N ALA A 142 8.36 -6.68 -12.34
CA ALA A 142 7.82 -6.79 -13.69
C ALA A 142 8.29 -8.11 -14.30
N ALA A 143 7.54 -8.61 -15.29
CA ALA A 143 7.93 -9.83 -15.99
C ALA A 143 9.36 -9.68 -16.57
N PRO A 144 10.23 -10.70 -16.45
CA PRO A 144 9.97 -12.05 -15.92
C PRO A 144 10.11 -12.20 -14.39
N ASN A 145 10.62 -11.19 -13.68
CA ASN A 145 10.98 -11.26 -12.25
C ASN A 145 9.88 -10.69 -11.35
N GLN A 146 8.69 -11.32 -11.38
CA GLN A 146 7.56 -10.93 -10.53
C GLN A 146 7.54 -11.78 -9.25
N TYR A 147 7.38 -11.13 -8.11
CA TYR A 147 7.26 -11.74 -6.78
C TYR A 147 5.87 -11.47 -6.22
N ASN A 148 5.26 -12.47 -5.60
CA ASN A 148 3.93 -12.38 -5.01
C ASN A 148 3.98 -12.87 -3.56
N GLU A 149 3.64 -12.00 -2.63
CA GLU A 149 3.43 -12.33 -1.22
C GLU A 149 1.94 -12.34 -0.91
N SER A 150 1.48 -13.29 -0.11
CA SER A 150 0.09 -13.35 0.33
C SER A 150 0.04 -13.52 1.84
N GLU A 151 -0.76 -12.68 2.49
CA GLU A 151 -0.93 -12.66 3.93
C GLU A 151 -2.43 -12.73 4.26
N THR A 152 -2.81 -13.65 5.13
CA THR A 152 -4.19 -13.73 5.65
C THR A 152 -4.32 -12.73 6.80
N LEU A 153 -5.08 -11.66 6.59
CA LEU A 153 -5.26 -10.57 7.57
C LEU A 153 -6.29 -10.92 8.64
N VAL A 154 -7.35 -11.62 8.25
CA VAL A 154 -8.42 -12.07 9.16
C VAL A 154 -9.00 -13.38 8.67
N ARG A 155 -9.49 -14.18 9.61
CA ARG A 155 -10.33 -15.35 9.39
C ARG A 155 -11.60 -15.19 10.20
N PHE A 156 -12.74 -15.42 9.58
CA PHE A 156 -14.06 -15.39 10.19
C PHE A 156 -14.66 -16.78 10.03
N GLU A 157 -14.72 -17.50 11.14
CA GLU A 157 -15.27 -18.85 11.26
C GLU A 157 -16.79 -18.82 11.46
#